data_AF-A0A1Q8CLU5-F1
#
_entry.id   AF-A0A1Q8CLU5-F1
#
_cell.length_a   1.000
_cell.length_b   1.000
_cell.length_c   1.000
_cell.angle_alpha   90.00
_cell.angle_beta   90.00
_cell.angle_gamma   90.00
#
_symmetry.space_group_name_H-M   'P 1'
#
loop_
_entity.id
_entity.type
_entity.pdbx_description
1 polymer ?
#
loop_
_entity_poly.entity_id
_entity_poly.type
_entity_poly.pdbx_seq_one_letter_code
_entity_poly.pdbx_strand_id
1 'polypeptide(L)'
;MTRPRLATLTAALVLAATAAVSAVATTGAVDRHVAPVEDGVTVVAEAILASTPFEQAAAIGAAAEGTAAAATPGCQAKPYALAAWRMPATFTWYYNPAAAPASVAASALPAIKSATNTLFSARSRCGTATTTVTTGVYAGTSTKAAQVSPKGTCTGNDNVSVTSWGALPASVLAYTCVYYRTGSKTVLSSDVLIDNKVHKWFTTKPAG
;
A
#
# COMPACT_ATOMS: atom_id res chain seq x y z
N MET A 1 -4.40 74.39 -36.26
CA MET A 1 -3.30 74.38 -35.25
C MET A 1 -3.49 73.20 -34.31
N THR A 2 -2.41 72.73 -33.67
CA THR A 2 -2.38 71.77 -32.52
C THR A 2 -3.06 70.39 -32.66
N ARG A 3 -2.22 69.37 -32.94
CA ARG A 3 -2.29 67.97 -32.43
C ARG A 3 -2.24 67.96 -30.88
N PRO A 4 -2.66 66.92 -30.11
CA PRO A 4 -2.10 65.54 -30.15
C PRO A 4 -3.10 64.42 -29.71
N ARG A 5 -2.80 63.15 -29.36
CA ARG A 5 -1.57 62.28 -29.27
C ARG A 5 -1.86 60.92 -29.98
N LEU A 6 -0.87 60.02 -30.06
CA LEU A 6 -1.04 58.59 -30.37
C LEU A 6 -1.30 57.77 -29.09
N ALA A 7 -1.96 56.60 -29.24
CA ALA A 7 -1.80 55.45 -28.35
C ALA A 7 -1.80 54.16 -29.19
N THR A 8 -0.62 53.58 -29.41
CA THR A 8 -0.43 52.29 -30.09
C THR A 8 -0.53 51.17 -29.06
N LEU A 9 -1.38 50.17 -29.31
CA LEU A 9 -1.36 48.90 -28.57
C LEU A 9 -1.13 47.75 -29.56
N THR A 10 0.08 47.20 -29.48
CA THR A 10 0.56 46.06 -30.27
C THR A 10 -0.11 44.77 -29.81
N ALA A 11 -0.81 44.08 -30.72
CA ALA A 11 -1.23 42.71 -30.48
C ALA A 11 -0.03 41.76 -30.69
N ALA A 12 0.41 41.09 -29.62
CA ALA A 12 1.46 40.09 -29.70
C ALA A 12 0.85 38.68 -29.78
N LEU A 13 1.15 37.97 -30.86
CA LEU A 13 0.88 36.53 -31.00
C LEU A 13 1.72 35.76 -29.96
N VAL A 14 1.12 34.78 -29.28
CA VAL A 14 1.86 33.74 -28.56
C VAL A 14 1.50 32.38 -29.14
N LEU A 15 2.44 31.78 -29.89
CA LEU A 15 2.36 30.38 -30.30
C LEU A 15 2.55 29.49 -29.08
N ALA A 16 1.52 28.74 -28.70
CA ALA A 16 1.66 27.64 -27.74
C ALA A 16 2.16 26.39 -28.47
N ALA A 17 3.47 26.14 -28.42
CA ALA A 17 4.05 24.90 -28.90
C ALA A 17 3.74 23.75 -27.93
N THR A 18 2.95 22.78 -28.35
CA THR A 18 2.63 21.57 -27.58
C THR A 18 3.80 20.59 -27.59
N ALA A 19 4.74 20.77 -26.65
CA ALA A 19 5.75 19.75 -26.36
C ALA A 19 5.08 18.54 -25.68
N ALA A 20 4.94 17.44 -26.43
CA ALA A 20 4.50 16.17 -25.86
C ALA A 20 5.59 15.60 -24.94
N VAL A 21 5.49 15.88 -23.64
CA VAL A 21 6.38 15.29 -22.64
C VAL A 21 5.93 13.85 -22.38
N SER A 22 6.67 12.89 -22.95
CA SER A 22 6.54 11.48 -22.59
C SER A 22 6.88 11.30 -21.11
N ALA A 23 5.86 11.19 -20.26
CA ALA A 23 6.03 10.89 -18.85
C ALA A 23 6.58 9.47 -18.68
N VAL A 24 7.90 9.35 -18.54
CA VAL A 24 8.54 8.12 -18.09
C VAL A 24 8.06 7.86 -16.67
N ALA A 25 7.24 6.83 -16.49
CA ALA A 25 6.82 6.37 -15.18
C ALA A 25 8.03 5.81 -14.42
N THR A 26 8.71 6.67 -13.66
CA THR A 26 9.73 6.25 -12.70
C THR A 26 9.05 5.37 -11.66
N THR A 27 9.27 4.05 -11.74
CA THR A 27 8.87 3.11 -10.69
C THR A 27 9.55 3.54 -9.39
N GLY A 28 8.79 4.15 -8.49
CA GLY A 28 9.30 4.62 -7.21
C GLY A 28 9.91 3.46 -6.42
N ALA A 29 11.23 3.46 -6.28
CA ALA A 29 11.90 2.53 -5.39
C ALA A 29 11.49 2.89 -3.95
N VAL A 30 10.74 1.99 -3.32
CA VAL A 30 10.32 2.16 -1.92
C VAL A 30 11.58 2.24 -1.04
N ASP A 31 11.64 3.27 -0.20
CA ASP A 31 12.76 3.47 0.74
C ASP A 31 12.81 2.32 1.75
N ARG A 32 13.76 1.41 1.55
CA ARG A 32 13.94 0.21 2.40
C ARG A 32 14.80 0.57 3.61
N HIS A 33 14.18 1.15 4.62
CA HIS A 33 14.84 1.35 5.90
C HIS A 33 15.07 0.00 6.61
N VAL A 34 16.33 -0.42 6.72
CA VAL A 34 16.74 -1.62 7.45
C VAL A 34 17.11 -1.22 8.87
N ALA A 35 16.19 -1.44 9.82
CA ALA A 35 16.50 -1.28 11.25
C ALA A 35 17.45 -2.40 11.73
N PRO A 36 18.29 -2.15 12.74
CA PRO A 36 19.14 -3.20 13.32
C PRO A 36 18.25 -4.26 13.98
N VAL A 37 18.49 -5.52 13.63
CA VAL A 37 17.88 -6.69 14.27
C VAL A 37 18.99 -7.59 14.78
N GLU A 38 18.68 -8.47 15.73
CA GLU A 38 19.58 -9.43 16.37
C GLU A 38 20.50 -10.17 15.36
N ASP A 39 21.69 -10.57 15.81
CA ASP A 39 22.70 -11.22 14.97
C ASP A 39 22.10 -12.35 14.09
N GLY A 40 22.16 -12.15 12.77
CA GLY A 40 21.62 -13.09 11.80
C GLY A 40 20.14 -12.91 11.44
N VAL A 41 19.50 -11.80 11.82
CA VAL A 41 18.16 -11.39 11.35
C VAL A 41 18.26 -10.12 10.49
N THR A 42 17.43 -10.03 9.46
CA THR A 42 17.23 -8.82 8.64
C THR A 42 15.77 -8.40 8.71
N VAL A 43 15.49 -7.10 8.71
CA VAL A 43 14.15 -6.55 8.48
C VAL A 43 14.03 -5.93 7.09
N VAL A 44 12.87 -6.09 6.45
CA VAL A 44 12.44 -5.28 5.31
C VAL A 44 11.13 -4.61 5.70
N ALA A 45 11.07 -3.30 5.47
CA ALA A 45 9.91 -2.48 5.75
C ALA A 45 9.23 -2.02 4.45
N GLU A 46 7.90 -1.91 4.45
CA GLU A 46 7.10 -1.44 3.31
C GLU A 46 5.90 -0.64 3.78
N ALA A 47 5.67 0.52 3.16
CA ALA A 47 4.54 1.39 3.43
C ALA A 47 3.51 1.32 2.30
N ILE A 48 2.25 1.02 2.64
CA ILE A 48 1.12 1.22 1.74
C ILE A 48 0.75 2.70 1.82
N LEU A 49 1.06 3.45 0.77
CA LEU A 49 0.80 4.88 0.71
C LEU A 49 -0.67 5.20 0.40
N ALA A 50 -1.17 6.30 0.94
CA ALA A 50 -2.42 6.89 0.50
C ALA A 50 -2.24 7.51 -0.89
N SER A 51 -3.23 7.35 -1.77
CA SER A 51 -3.20 7.99 -3.09
C SER A 51 -3.22 9.51 -2.95
N THR A 52 -2.45 10.19 -3.79
CA THR A 52 -2.41 11.65 -3.86
C THR A 52 -3.72 12.23 -4.37
N PRO A 53 -4.06 13.49 -4.05
CA PRO A 53 -5.23 14.16 -4.61
C PRO A 53 -5.26 14.18 -6.15
N PHE A 54 -4.08 14.19 -6.79
CA PHE A 54 -3.96 14.11 -8.25
C PHE A 54 -4.37 12.74 -8.80
N GLU A 55 -3.90 11.64 -8.19
CA GLU A 55 -4.29 10.28 -8.57
C GLU A 55 -5.79 10.04 -8.34
N GLN A 56 -6.34 10.58 -7.25
CA GLN A 56 -7.78 10.54 -6.96
C GLN A 56 -8.59 11.31 -8.01
N ALA A 57 -8.16 12.53 -8.37
CA ALA A 57 -8.82 13.34 -9.40
C ALA A 57 -8.76 12.67 -10.78
N ALA A 58 -7.63 12.07 -11.16
CA ALA A 58 -7.48 11.32 -12.40
C ALA A 58 -8.42 10.10 -12.46
N ALA A 59 -8.56 9.37 -11.35
CA ALA A 59 -9.49 8.24 -11.25
C ALA A 59 -10.97 8.67 -11.37
N ILE A 60 -11.34 9.84 -10.82
CA ILE A 60 -12.69 10.41 -10.95
C ILE A 60 -12.95 10.86 -12.40
N GLY A 61 -11.99 11.53 -13.04
CA GLY A 61 -12.10 11.94 -14.45
C GLY A 61 -12.32 10.75 -15.39
N ALA A 62 -11.49 9.70 -15.24
CA ALA A 62 -11.63 8.47 -16.03
C ALA A 62 -12.98 7.75 -15.82
N ALA A 63 -13.59 7.86 -14.63
CA ALA A 63 -14.92 7.33 -14.36
C ALA A 63 -16.05 8.17 -14.98
N ALA A 64 -15.85 9.48 -15.14
CA ALA A 64 -16.84 10.41 -15.72
C ALA A 64 -16.89 10.34 -17.26
N GLU A 65 -15.77 10.04 -17.93
CA GLU A 65 -15.68 10.04 -19.41
C GLU A 65 -16.28 8.80 -20.09
N GLY A 66 -16.83 7.84 -19.34
CA GLY A 66 -17.59 6.71 -19.90
C GLY A 66 -16.80 5.80 -20.85
N THR A 67 -15.46 5.82 -20.75
CA THR A 67 -14.58 5.08 -21.66
C THR A 67 -14.68 3.56 -21.46
N ALA A 68 -14.33 2.82 -22.53
CA ALA A 68 -14.51 1.38 -22.64
C ALA A 68 -14.03 0.60 -21.40
N ALA A 69 -14.76 -0.48 -21.07
CA ALA A 69 -14.56 -1.33 -19.90
C ALA A 69 -13.08 -1.45 -19.48
N ALA A 70 -12.70 -0.67 -18.45
CA ALA A 70 -11.31 -0.54 -18.03
C ALA A 70 -10.73 -1.92 -17.75
N ALA A 71 -9.65 -2.27 -18.45
CA ALA A 71 -8.99 -3.55 -18.31
C ALA A 71 -8.70 -3.80 -16.82
N THR A 72 -9.18 -4.93 -16.27
CA THR A 72 -9.15 -5.21 -14.83
C THR A 72 -7.77 -4.87 -14.25
N PRO A 73 -7.66 -3.84 -13.37
CA PRO A 73 -6.37 -3.27 -13.01
C PRO A 73 -5.39 -4.34 -12.54
N GLY A 74 -4.14 -4.27 -13.01
CA GLY A 74 -3.09 -5.24 -12.67
C GLY A 74 -3.15 -6.59 -13.40
N CYS A 75 -4.20 -6.91 -14.18
CA CYS A 75 -4.27 -8.20 -14.89
C CYS A 75 -3.36 -8.32 -16.12
N GLN A 76 -2.83 -7.19 -16.61
CA GLN A 76 -1.80 -7.14 -17.64
C GLN A 76 -0.39 -6.85 -17.06
N ALA A 77 -0.26 -6.78 -15.73
CA ALA A 77 1.02 -6.49 -15.10
C ALA A 77 1.95 -7.72 -15.15
N LYS A 78 3.07 -7.57 -15.88
CA LYS A 78 4.23 -8.46 -15.89
C LYS A 78 5.45 -7.52 -15.86
N PRO A 79 6.26 -7.45 -14.77
CA PRO A 79 6.62 -8.53 -13.86
C PRO A 79 6.32 -8.25 -12.36
N TYR A 80 6.44 -9.28 -11.52
CA TYR A 80 6.64 -9.13 -10.08
C TYR A 80 8.12 -9.31 -9.74
N ALA A 81 8.65 -8.49 -8.82
CA ALA A 81 10.00 -8.69 -8.28
C ALA A 81 9.93 -9.73 -7.15
N LEU A 82 10.79 -10.76 -7.21
CA LEU A 82 10.94 -11.70 -6.10
C LEU A 82 11.64 -11.02 -4.92
N ALA A 83 11.12 -11.25 -3.71
CA ALA A 83 11.83 -10.89 -2.49
C ALA A 83 13.10 -11.76 -2.32
N ALA A 84 14.10 -11.22 -1.63
CA ALA A 84 15.32 -11.97 -1.27
C ALA A 84 15.10 -12.99 -0.14
N TRP A 85 13.85 -13.13 0.31
CA TRP A 85 13.38 -14.00 1.39
C TRP A 85 12.15 -14.79 0.96
N ARG A 86 11.89 -15.90 1.66
CA ARG A 86 10.76 -16.79 1.43
C ARG A 86 9.95 -17.00 2.70
N MET A 87 8.65 -17.16 2.52
CA MET A 87 7.75 -17.56 3.60
C MET A 87 8.10 -18.98 4.11
N PRO A 88 7.85 -19.29 5.39
CA PRO A 88 7.88 -20.66 5.90
C PRO A 88 6.80 -21.54 5.25
N ALA A 89 6.84 -22.85 5.46
CA ALA A 89 5.78 -23.77 5.00
C ALA A 89 4.42 -23.50 5.68
N THR A 90 4.45 -23.05 6.94
CA THR A 90 3.28 -22.58 7.69
C THR A 90 3.58 -21.19 8.22
N PHE A 91 2.74 -20.21 7.87
CA PHE A 91 2.82 -18.84 8.36
C PHE A 91 1.68 -18.56 9.34
N THR A 92 2.01 -18.53 10.64
CA THR A 92 1.06 -18.27 11.72
C THR A 92 0.98 -16.77 12.01
N TRP A 93 -0.25 -16.24 12.10
CA TRP A 93 -0.51 -14.83 12.38
C TRP A 93 -1.69 -14.59 13.32
N TYR A 94 -1.67 -13.44 13.97
CA TYR A 94 -2.65 -13.01 14.96
C TYR A 94 -3.24 -11.64 14.58
N TYR A 95 -4.39 -11.32 15.18
CA TYR A 95 -5.04 -10.03 15.00
C TYR A 95 -5.26 -9.32 16.34
N ASN A 96 -4.90 -8.04 16.44
CA ASN A 96 -5.23 -7.21 17.59
C ASN A 96 -6.31 -6.19 17.23
N PRO A 97 -7.55 -6.35 17.75
CA PRO A 97 -8.67 -5.44 17.47
C PRO A 97 -8.66 -4.15 18.30
N ALA A 98 -7.80 -4.02 19.32
CA ALA A 98 -8.01 -3.07 20.43
C ALA A 98 -8.12 -1.60 20.01
N ALA A 99 -7.48 -1.23 18.89
CA ALA A 99 -7.46 0.14 18.37
C ALA A 99 -8.17 0.26 16.99
N ALA A 100 -8.98 -0.72 16.60
CA ALA A 100 -9.73 -0.70 15.34
C ALA A 100 -10.79 0.42 15.33
N PRO A 101 -10.92 1.21 14.24
CA PRO A 101 -11.98 2.21 14.13
C PRO A 101 -13.37 1.59 14.28
N ALA A 102 -14.26 2.26 15.03
CA ALA A 102 -15.60 1.75 15.33
C ALA A 102 -16.43 1.39 14.07
N SER A 103 -16.20 2.07 12.94
CA SER A 103 -16.86 1.79 11.65
C SER A 103 -16.51 0.42 11.05
N VAL A 104 -15.40 -0.20 11.47
CA VAL A 104 -14.93 -1.50 10.96
C VAL A 104 -14.61 -2.52 12.05
N ALA A 105 -14.72 -2.17 13.34
CA ALA A 105 -14.31 -3.04 14.44
C ALA A 105 -14.92 -4.46 14.39
N ALA A 106 -16.19 -4.58 13.99
CA ALA A 106 -16.88 -5.87 13.84
C ALA A 106 -16.55 -6.63 12.54
N SER A 107 -16.15 -5.92 11.46
CA SER A 107 -15.99 -6.48 10.12
C SER A 107 -14.54 -6.62 9.65
N ALA A 108 -13.59 -5.95 10.32
CA ALA A 108 -12.18 -5.92 9.98
C ALA A 108 -11.55 -7.31 10.00
N LEU A 109 -11.76 -8.11 11.05
CA LEU A 109 -11.19 -9.46 11.13
C LEU A 109 -11.70 -10.38 10.01
N PRO A 110 -13.02 -10.50 9.73
CA PRO A 110 -13.51 -11.21 8.54
C PRO A 110 -12.88 -10.74 7.23
N ALA A 111 -12.75 -9.43 7.01
CA ALA A 111 -12.15 -8.87 5.81
C ALA A 111 -10.65 -9.21 5.67
N ILE A 112 -9.87 -9.05 6.75
CA ILE A 112 -8.44 -9.40 6.81
C ILE A 112 -8.26 -10.90 6.55
N LYS A 113 -9.04 -11.77 7.23
CA LYS A 113 -8.99 -13.23 6.97
C LYS A 113 -9.28 -13.57 5.51
N SER A 114 -10.26 -12.91 4.89
CA SER A 114 -10.60 -13.13 3.47
C SER A 114 -9.47 -12.69 2.53
N ALA A 115 -8.86 -11.52 2.77
CA ALA A 115 -7.71 -11.03 2.03
C ALA A 115 -6.49 -11.96 2.18
N THR A 116 -6.16 -12.38 3.40
CA THR A 116 -5.08 -13.32 3.68
C THR A 116 -5.32 -14.69 3.03
N ASN A 117 -6.55 -15.21 3.05
CA ASN A 117 -6.90 -16.45 2.35
C ASN A 117 -6.76 -16.31 0.83
N THR A 118 -7.09 -15.14 0.26
CA THR A 118 -6.94 -14.86 -1.17
C THR A 118 -5.45 -14.87 -1.56
N LEU A 119 -4.58 -14.28 -0.73
CA LEU A 119 -3.13 -14.31 -0.91
C LEU A 119 -2.56 -15.73 -0.84
N PHE A 120 -2.85 -16.50 0.23
CA PHE A 120 -2.27 -17.84 0.39
C PHE A 120 -2.85 -18.88 -0.59
N SER A 121 -4.09 -18.72 -1.06
CA SER A 121 -4.62 -19.53 -2.17
C SER A 121 -4.09 -19.12 -3.55
N ALA A 122 -3.28 -18.05 -3.63
CA ALA A 122 -2.72 -17.46 -4.85
C ALA A 122 -3.73 -17.32 -6.00
N ARG A 123 -4.98 -16.97 -5.66
CA ARG A 123 -6.05 -16.68 -6.60
C ARG A 123 -5.99 -15.21 -7.00
N SER A 124 -5.74 -14.92 -8.27
CA SER A 124 -5.86 -13.56 -8.78
C SER A 124 -7.31 -13.28 -9.23
N ARG A 125 -7.68 -11.99 -9.19
CA ARG A 125 -8.91 -11.48 -9.86
C ARG A 125 -8.90 -11.64 -11.38
N CYS A 126 -7.80 -12.10 -11.95
CA CYS A 126 -7.55 -12.23 -13.38
C CYS A 126 -7.77 -13.67 -13.89
N GLY A 127 -8.33 -14.54 -13.05
CA GLY A 127 -8.58 -15.95 -13.38
C GLY A 127 -7.33 -16.84 -13.32
N THR A 128 -6.14 -16.29 -13.05
CA THR A 128 -4.93 -17.08 -12.82
C THR A 128 -4.85 -17.55 -11.38
N ALA A 129 -4.51 -18.82 -11.20
CA ALA A 129 -4.14 -19.40 -9.93
C ALA A 129 -2.73 -20.01 -10.04
N THR A 130 -1.94 -19.87 -8.98
CA THR A 130 -0.62 -20.51 -8.84
C THR A 130 -0.62 -21.38 -7.60
N THR A 131 0.20 -22.42 -7.54
CA THR A 131 0.42 -23.20 -6.32
C THR A 131 1.32 -22.47 -5.33
N THR A 132 0.76 -22.01 -4.21
CA THR A 132 1.53 -21.56 -3.04
C THR A 132 1.98 -22.76 -2.21
N VAL A 133 3.26 -22.80 -1.82
CA VAL A 133 3.80 -23.83 -0.92
C VAL A 133 3.66 -23.48 0.57
N THR A 134 3.11 -22.30 0.89
CA THR A 134 2.89 -21.80 2.25
C THR A 134 1.41 -21.83 2.61
N THR A 135 1.10 -22.43 3.75
CA THR A 135 -0.22 -22.35 4.39
C THR A 135 -0.25 -21.18 5.37
N GLY A 136 -1.21 -20.25 5.21
CA GLY A 136 -1.49 -19.21 6.20
C GLY A 136 -2.43 -19.72 7.30
N VAL A 137 -2.08 -19.49 8.57
CA VAL A 137 -2.87 -19.93 9.74
C VAL A 137 -3.19 -18.74 10.65
N TYR A 138 -4.47 -18.41 10.79
CA TYR A 138 -4.94 -17.46 11.80
C TYR A 138 -5.01 -18.16 13.17
N ALA A 139 -4.13 -17.79 14.10
CA ALA A 139 -4.04 -18.38 15.43
C ALA A 139 -4.88 -17.67 16.50
N GLY A 140 -5.66 -16.65 16.12
CA GLY A 140 -6.62 -15.99 17.00
C GLY A 140 -6.31 -14.53 17.28
N THR A 141 -7.06 -13.96 18.23
CA THR A 141 -6.86 -12.59 18.69
C THR A 141 -5.67 -12.51 19.65
N SER A 142 -4.89 -11.44 19.56
CA SER A 142 -3.74 -11.18 20.44
C SER A 142 -3.83 -9.80 21.08
N THR A 143 -3.25 -9.65 22.27
CA THR A 143 -3.05 -8.37 22.95
C THR A 143 -1.75 -7.67 22.54
N LYS A 144 -0.80 -8.40 21.93
CA LYS A 144 0.39 -7.81 21.30
C LYS A 144 -0.03 -6.90 20.15
N ALA A 145 0.66 -5.79 19.95
CA ALA A 145 0.50 -4.93 18.77
C ALA A 145 1.67 -5.16 17.80
N ALA A 146 1.48 -4.84 16.53
CA ALA A 146 2.55 -4.78 15.54
C ALA A 146 3.67 -3.86 16.02
N GLN A 147 4.92 -4.30 15.92
CA GLN A 147 6.12 -3.57 16.35
C GLN A 147 6.53 -2.52 15.31
N VAL A 148 5.64 -1.55 15.12
CA VAL A 148 5.75 -0.40 14.22
C VAL A 148 5.51 0.88 15.00
N SER A 149 6.39 1.87 14.86
CA SER A 149 6.24 3.17 15.51
C SER A 149 5.17 4.03 14.82
N PRO A 150 4.59 5.02 15.52
CA PRO A 150 3.70 6.01 14.90
C PRO A 150 4.32 6.86 13.78
N LYS A 151 5.63 6.76 13.55
CA LYS A 151 6.35 7.42 12.45
C LYS A 151 6.49 6.52 11.20
N GLY A 152 5.99 5.28 11.24
CA GLY A 152 6.21 4.29 10.18
C GLY A 152 7.65 3.78 10.19
N THR A 153 8.08 3.18 11.31
CA THR A 153 9.40 2.51 11.43
C THR A 153 9.27 1.22 12.20
N CYS A 154 9.97 0.17 11.80
CA CYS A 154 10.06 -1.08 12.55
C CYS A 154 10.75 -0.87 13.92
N THR A 155 10.20 -1.41 15.01
CA THR A 155 10.69 -1.17 16.38
C THR A 155 11.24 -2.40 17.11
N GLY A 156 11.11 -3.59 16.53
CA GLY A 156 11.64 -4.83 17.13
C GLY A 156 10.95 -6.08 16.57
N ASN A 157 11.46 -7.26 16.93
CA ASN A 157 10.88 -8.55 16.57
C ASN A 157 10.69 -9.42 17.82
N ASP A 158 9.45 -9.77 18.15
CA ASP A 158 9.09 -10.67 19.25
C ASP A 158 8.76 -12.09 18.77
N ASN A 159 9.03 -12.37 17.49
CA ASN A 159 8.74 -13.60 16.74
C ASN A 159 7.25 -13.96 16.63
N VAL A 160 6.35 -12.99 16.82
CA VAL A 160 4.91 -13.11 16.52
C VAL A 160 4.59 -12.27 15.28
N SER A 161 3.72 -12.78 14.41
CA SER A 161 3.19 -11.99 13.29
C SER A 161 1.85 -11.39 13.70
N VAL A 162 1.77 -10.07 13.86
CA VAL A 162 0.56 -9.37 14.30
C VAL A 162 0.07 -8.38 13.25
N THR A 163 -1.20 -8.50 12.87
CA THR A 163 -1.93 -7.38 12.24
C THR A 163 -2.66 -6.60 13.32
N SER A 164 -2.37 -5.31 13.46
CA SER A 164 -3.00 -4.43 14.46
C SER A 164 -3.31 -3.04 13.90
N TRP A 165 -3.94 -2.22 14.72
CA TRP A 165 -4.32 -0.84 14.41
C TRP A 165 -3.52 0.15 15.26
N GLY A 166 -3.23 1.33 14.72
CA GLY A 166 -2.57 2.41 15.44
C GLY A 166 -2.37 3.65 14.56
N ALA A 167 -1.81 4.72 15.11
CA ALA A 167 -1.55 5.93 14.34
C ALA A 167 -0.36 5.74 13.39
N LEU A 168 -0.46 6.25 12.16
CA LEU A 168 0.63 6.33 11.19
C LEU A 168 0.74 7.76 10.61
N PRO A 169 1.81 8.09 9.86
CA PRO A 169 1.89 9.34 9.11
C PRO A 169 0.72 9.49 8.13
N ALA A 170 0.25 10.72 7.90
CA ALA A 170 -0.94 10.99 7.09
C ALA A 170 -0.86 10.54 5.62
N SER A 171 0.34 10.22 5.11
CA SER A 171 0.56 9.66 3.77
C SER A 171 0.54 8.12 3.74
N VAL A 172 0.36 7.44 4.87
CA VAL A 172 0.49 5.98 5.01
C VAL A 172 -0.82 5.38 5.52
N LEU A 173 -1.36 4.44 4.74
CA LEU A 173 -2.55 3.65 5.08
C LEU A 173 -2.21 2.47 6.00
N ALA A 174 -1.11 1.78 5.71
CA ALA A 174 -0.60 0.68 6.53
C ALA A 174 0.91 0.55 6.34
N TYR A 175 1.58 -0.06 7.31
CA TYR A 175 3.03 -0.26 7.32
C TYR A 175 3.36 -1.67 7.78
N THR A 176 4.22 -2.35 7.01
CA THR A 176 4.58 -3.75 7.21
C THR A 176 6.06 -3.88 7.56
N CYS A 177 6.39 -4.70 8.55
CA CYS A 177 7.76 -5.08 8.91
C CYS A 177 7.91 -6.60 8.81
N VAL A 178 8.71 -7.07 7.85
CA VAL A 178 9.02 -8.49 7.67
C VAL A 178 10.40 -8.79 8.22
N TYR A 179 10.48 -9.66 9.23
CA TYR A 179 11.74 -10.12 9.81
C TYR A 179 12.07 -11.50 9.28
N TYR A 180 13.31 -11.71 8.82
CA TYR A 180 13.75 -13.01 8.28
C TYR A 180 15.19 -13.33 8.68
N ARG A 181 15.49 -14.63 8.77
CA ARG A 181 16.86 -15.10 9.05
C ARG A 181 17.79 -14.77 7.87
N THR A 182 18.83 -13.99 8.10
CA THR A 182 19.79 -13.53 7.10
C THR A 182 20.46 -14.69 6.35
N GLY A 183 20.75 -15.80 7.06
CA GLY A 183 21.34 -17.01 6.46
C GLY A 183 20.35 -17.83 5.63
N SER A 184 19.30 -18.36 6.26
CA SER A 184 18.35 -19.26 5.57
C SER A 184 17.40 -18.54 4.60
N LYS A 185 17.26 -17.22 4.72
CA LYS A 185 16.28 -16.37 4.01
C LYS A 185 14.81 -16.72 4.32
N THR A 186 14.53 -17.37 5.45
CA THR A 186 13.17 -17.71 5.89
C THR A 186 12.59 -16.63 6.80
N VAL A 187 11.37 -16.18 6.53
CA VAL A 187 10.60 -15.28 7.40
C VAL A 187 10.40 -15.89 8.79
N LEU A 188 10.60 -15.07 9.82
CA LEU A 188 10.34 -15.34 11.23
C LEU A 188 8.94 -14.87 11.60
N SER A 189 8.66 -13.61 11.29
CA SER A 189 7.46 -12.87 11.65
C SER A 189 7.19 -11.79 10.60
N SER A 190 5.93 -11.38 10.50
CA SER A 190 5.55 -10.18 9.77
C SER A 190 4.50 -9.40 10.56
N ASP A 191 4.83 -8.17 10.88
CA ASP A 191 3.95 -7.24 11.57
C ASP A 191 3.33 -6.26 10.58
N VAL A 192 2.05 -5.93 10.78
CA VAL A 192 1.29 -4.99 9.96
C VAL A 192 0.54 -4.03 10.87
N LEU A 193 0.90 -2.76 10.84
CA LEU A 193 0.14 -1.68 11.48
C LEU A 193 -0.74 -1.00 10.43
N ILE A 194 -2.05 -0.93 10.70
CA ILE A 194 -3.03 -0.21 9.87
C ILE A 194 -3.36 1.12 10.55
N ASP A 195 -3.38 2.22 9.79
CA ASP A 195 -3.74 3.53 10.35
C ASP A 195 -5.15 3.50 10.96
N ASN A 196 -5.32 4.12 12.12
CA ASN A 196 -6.63 4.27 12.75
C ASN A 196 -7.02 5.74 13.01
N LYS A 197 -6.18 6.70 12.60
CA LYS A 197 -6.27 8.09 13.07
C LYS A 197 -6.61 9.10 11.97
N VAL A 198 -6.09 8.92 10.76
CA VAL A 198 -6.26 9.88 9.66
C VAL A 198 -7.26 9.37 8.64
N HIS A 199 -7.22 8.07 8.32
CA HIS A 199 -7.99 7.48 7.24
C HIS A 199 -9.30 6.85 7.70
N LYS A 200 -10.32 6.95 6.84
CA LYS A 200 -11.61 6.26 7.03
C LYS A 200 -11.55 4.89 6.37
N TRP A 201 -11.93 3.86 7.13
CA TRP A 201 -11.88 2.47 6.69
C TRP A 201 -13.26 1.90 6.40
N PHE A 202 -13.29 1.03 5.40
CA PHE A 202 -14.47 0.31 4.96
C PHE A 202 -14.08 -1.13 4.62
N THR A 203 -14.93 -2.09 4.96
CA THR A 203 -14.74 -3.52 4.64
C THR A 203 -15.62 -4.01 3.49
N THR A 204 -16.42 -3.10 2.93
CA THR A 204 -17.25 -3.25 1.75
C THR A 204 -17.04 -2.02 0.87
N LYS A 205 -17.35 -2.11 -0.43
CA LYS A 205 -17.35 -0.93 -1.30
C LYS A 205 -18.42 0.04 -0.78
N PRO A 206 -18.10 1.31 -0.45
CA PRO A 206 -19.11 2.30 -0.10
C PRO A 206 -20.11 2.50 -1.24
N ALA A 207 -21.37 2.79 -0.90
CA ALA A 207 -22.28 3.39 -1.87
C ALA A 207 -21.74 4.78 -2.23
N GLY A 208 -21.59 5.03 -3.53
CA GLY A 208 -21.27 6.35 -4.09
C GLY A 208 -22.54 7.04 -4.58
#